data_AF-A0A353D940-F1
#
_entry.id   AF-A0A353D940-F1
#
_cell.length_a   1.000
_cell.length_b   1.000
_cell.length_c   1.000
_cell.angle_alpha   90.00
_cell.angle_beta   90.00
_cell.angle_gamma   90.00
#
_symmetry.space_group_name_H-M   'P 1'
#
loop_
_entity.id
_entity.type
_entity.pdbx_description
1 polymer ?
#
loop_
_entity_poly.entity_id
_entity_poly.type
_entity_poly.pdbx_seq_one_letter_code
_entity_poly.pdbx_strand_id
1 'polypeptide(L)'
;TRRRIPVRATAYLRETRRPAEGASALTRPLLRLLQRLPGGSFLFGERSRDWVIPDYVASPPEESNIYTLGGIQKEAPHVFAPCALPESEQPLSLKYLNSWLKNALKILLGFVPAFLTFFWTKDWWVLAWGGAFIWFAITGVRNIIQSVLGSGGLHRSPLVRWKDYVSWERVADSLLYTGFSVPLLDWLVKTLILDQSLGINTSTSPTELYAFMALANGLYLMSHNLFRGLPRTAAFANLFRSVLSIPLAVGLNWLAGEFLLEAGMDPAEAAGVLQKWAAIISKAASDTVAAVIEGLADRDQNVRMRQWDYMGKIEQIFRVYAKLELLFPRQDVLRMLESPKEFLSTIASEGRDFDKIVAVNALDLLYFWWYQPRAKSVLRRCLREMTQEERKVFLLSQYVLLEAKEISQLFLDGLVGKDFSKALAFYLDYSRPYLEQLQELALRCAPEGLGGTVDGKPRPLPG
;
A
#
# COMPACT_ATOMS: atom_id res chain seq x y z
N THR A 1 1.43 0.63 36.38
CA THR A 1 2.31 1.81 36.26
C THR A 1 3.47 1.50 35.32
N ARG A 2 3.78 2.37 34.34
CA ARG A 2 4.95 2.19 33.46
C ARG A 2 6.20 2.37 34.31
N ARG A 3 7.04 1.33 34.44
CA ARG A 3 8.24 1.40 35.27
C ARG A 3 9.31 2.15 34.48
N ARG A 4 9.86 3.20 35.10
CA ARG A 4 11.03 3.90 34.58
C ARG A 4 12.27 3.05 34.85
N ILE A 5 13.04 2.80 33.81
CA ILE A 5 14.32 2.09 33.95
C ILE A 5 15.33 3.16 34.35
N PRO A 6 16.17 2.99 35.40
CA PRO A 6 17.11 4.00 35.89
C PRO A 6 18.32 4.18 34.95
N VAL A 7 18.03 4.48 33.68
CA VAL A 7 18.98 4.60 32.59
C VAL A 7 18.52 5.73 31.67
N ARG A 8 19.48 6.53 31.24
CA ARG A 8 19.33 7.57 30.23
C ARG A 8 20.13 7.17 28.99
N ALA A 9 19.50 7.23 27.83
CA ALA A 9 20.14 6.96 26.54
C ALA A 9 19.88 8.10 25.56
N THR A 10 20.92 8.52 24.83
CA THR A 10 20.78 9.51 23.75
C THR A 10 20.88 8.78 22.42
N ALA A 11 19.80 8.76 21.65
CA ALA A 11 19.80 8.13 20.33
C ALA A 11 20.19 9.16 19.25
N TYR A 12 21.20 8.83 18.45
CA TYR A 12 21.59 9.62 17.28
C TYR A 12 21.09 8.95 16.01
N LEU A 13 20.53 9.75 15.08
CA LEU A 13 20.15 9.28 13.76
C LEU A 13 21.41 9.15 12.89
N ARG A 14 21.77 7.94 12.52
CA ARG A 14 22.84 7.65 11.56
C ARG A 14 22.22 7.35 10.21
N GLU A 15 22.49 8.21 9.23
CA GLU A 15 22.16 7.94 7.82
C GLU A 15 23.34 7.27 7.12
N THR A 16 23.23 5.97 6.84
CA THR A 16 24.22 5.23 6.04
C THR A 16 23.77 5.18 4.59
N ARG A 17 24.64 5.59 3.66
CA ARG A 17 24.35 5.49 2.22
C ARG A 17 25.14 4.34 1.62
N ARG A 18 24.42 3.38 1.04
CA ARG A 18 25.02 2.22 0.37
C ARG A 18 24.81 2.31 -1.13
N PRO A 19 25.75 1.84 -1.96
CA PRO A 19 25.50 1.66 -3.38
C PRO A 19 24.35 0.65 -3.55
N ALA A 20 23.34 0.98 -4.38
CA ALA A 20 22.19 0.11 -4.59
C ALA A 20 22.61 -1.24 -5.20
N GLU A 21 22.43 -2.35 -4.47
CA GLU A 21 22.87 -3.70 -4.87
C GLU A 21 21.84 -4.43 -5.78
N GLY A 22 20.61 -3.92 -5.85
CA GLY A 22 19.49 -4.54 -6.58
C GLY A 22 19.36 -4.23 -8.08
N ALA A 23 20.33 -3.53 -8.69
CA ALA A 23 20.29 -3.25 -10.13
C ALA A 23 20.60 -4.51 -10.97
N SER A 24 19.85 -4.73 -12.05
CA SER A 24 20.09 -5.83 -13.00
C SER A 24 21.53 -5.77 -13.56
N ALA A 25 22.09 -6.92 -13.98
CA ALA A 25 23.48 -7.01 -14.44
C ALA A 25 23.84 -5.97 -15.52
N LEU A 26 22.87 -5.57 -16.35
CA LEU A 26 23.00 -4.57 -17.42
C LEU A 26 23.03 -3.13 -16.92
N THR A 27 22.39 -2.81 -15.79
CA THR A 27 22.24 -1.41 -15.30
C THR A 27 23.25 -1.05 -14.21
N ARG A 28 23.90 -2.04 -13.60
CA ARG A 28 24.98 -1.87 -12.59
C ARG A 28 26.12 -0.95 -13.00
N PRO A 29 26.72 -1.05 -14.21
CA PRO A 29 27.84 -0.19 -14.58
C PRO A 29 27.44 1.29 -14.72
N LEU A 30 26.27 1.55 -15.31
CA LEU A 30 25.73 2.90 -15.48
C LEU A 30 25.37 3.53 -14.12
N LEU A 31 24.76 2.77 -13.22
CA LEU A 31 24.40 3.25 -11.88
C LEU A 31 25.64 3.61 -11.04
N ARG A 32 26.71 2.81 -11.14
CA ARG A 32 28.00 3.10 -10.47
C ARG A 32 28.66 4.36 -11.03
N LEU A 33 28.58 4.58 -12.34
CA LEU A 33 29.09 5.79 -12.98
C LEU A 33 28.32 7.03 -12.52
N LEU A 34 26.99 6.94 -12.50
CA LEU A 34 26.11 8.02 -12.03
C LEU A 34 26.28 8.32 -10.54
N GLN A 35 26.60 7.32 -9.70
CA GLN A 35 26.89 7.51 -8.27
C GLN A 35 28.24 8.18 -7.99
N ARG A 36 29.19 8.13 -8.94
CA ARG A 36 30.50 8.80 -8.84
C ARG A 36 30.45 10.29 -9.18
N LEU A 37 29.36 10.76 -9.79
CA LEU A 37 29.14 12.18 -10.03
C LEU A 37 28.92 12.93 -8.70
N PRO A 38 29.34 14.20 -8.58
CA PRO A 38 29.06 15.01 -7.40
C PRO A 38 27.55 15.11 -7.18
N GLY A 39 27.07 14.69 -6.00
CA GLY A 39 25.64 14.58 -5.68
C GLY A 39 24.94 13.31 -6.23
N GLY A 40 25.59 12.52 -7.07
CA GLY A 40 25.05 11.26 -7.60
C GLY A 40 24.77 10.22 -6.52
N SER A 41 25.64 10.14 -5.51
CA SER A 41 25.41 9.29 -4.33
C SER A 41 24.19 9.74 -3.49
N PHE A 42 23.80 11.02 -3.56
CA PHE A 42 22.60 11.55 -2.90
C PHE A 42 21.31 11.07 -3.60
N LEU A 43 21.33 10.97 -4.93
CA LEU A 43 20.17 10.59 -5.75
C LEU A 43 20.05 9.07 -5.94
N PHE A 44 21.18 8.39 -6.15
CA PHE A 44 21.20 6.99 -6.61
C PHE A 44 21.64 5.97 -5.53
N GLY A 45 22.11 6.42 -4.37
CA GLY A 45 22.42 5.54 -3.23
C GLY A 45 21.15 5.05 -2.51
N GLU A 46 21.19 3.84 -1.95
CA GLU A 46 20.22 3.39 -0.96
C GLU A 46 20.50 4.06 0.38
N ARG A 47 19.45 4.59 1.02
CA ARG A 47 19.55 5.26 2.33
C ARG A 47 19.05 4.30 3.40
N SER A 48 19.94 3.91 4.31
CA SER A 48 19.59 3.24 5.55
C SER A 48 19.65 4.27 6.68
N ARG A 49 18.60 4.27 7.51
CA ARG A 49 18.47 5.15 8.67
C ARG A 49 18.45 4.26 9.90
N ASP A 50 19.51 4.32 10.68
CA ASP A 50 19.62 3.57 11.91
C ASP A 50 19.66 4.55 13.08
N TRP A 51 19.00 4.21 14.18
CA TRP A 51 19.19 4.91 15.44
C TRP A 51 20.32 4.21 16.19
N VAL A 52 21.40 4.93 16.44
CA VAL A 52 22.54 4.41 17.20
C VAL A 52 22.49 5.03 18.58
N ILE A 53 22.50 4.16 19.60
CA ILE A 53 22.66 4.56 20.99
C ILE A 53 24.12 4.27 21.33
N PRO A 54 24.99 5.29 21.42
CA PRO A 54 26.40 5.08 21.73
C PRO A 54 26.59 4.57 23.15
N ASP A 55 25.86 5.15 24.12
CA ASP A 55 26.02 4.83 25.53
C ASP A 55 24.69 4.84 26.29
N TYR A 56 24.67 4.07 27.37
CA TYR A 56 23.63 4.06 28.39
C TYR A 56 24.22 4.59 29.69
N VAL A 57 23.66 5.67 30.24
CA VAL A 57 24.13 6.30 31.48
C VAL A 57 23.15 5.93 32.59
N ALA A 58 23.65 5.42 33.72
CA ALA A 58 22.83 5.19 34.90
C ALA A 58 22.28 6.53 35.41
N SER A 59 20.96 6.61 35.59
CA SER A 59 20.26 7.85 35.94
C SER A 59 19.17 7.57 36.96
N PRO A 60 18.92 8.47 37.93
CA PRO A 60 17.77 8.35 38.81
C PRO A 60 16.46 8.18 38.02
N PRO A 61 15.44 7.48 38.54
CA PRO A 61 14.17 7.27 37.85
C PRO A 61 13.47 8.59 37.42
N GLU A 62 13.76 9.70 38.08
CA GLU A 62 13.19 11.01 37.75
C GLU A 62 13.76 11.58 36.44
N GLU A 63 15.02 11.30 36.14
CA GLU A 63 15.78 11.80 34.98
C GLU A 63 15.92 10.77 33.85
N SER A 64 15.44 9.54 34.06
CA SER A 64 15.45 8.49 33.04
C SER A 64 14.50 8.78 31.88
N ASN A 65 14.95 8.50 30.66
CA ASN A 65 14.14 8.67 29.44
C ASN A 65 13.70 7.35 28.79
N ILE A 66 13.93 6.20 29.45
CA ILE A 66 13.55 4.87 28.97
C ILE A 66 12.38 4.33 29.81
N TYR A 67 11.29 3.96 29.15
CA TYR A 67 10.06 3.47 29.77
C TYR A 67 9.74 2.04 29.31
N THR A 68 9.31 1.18 30.24
CA THR A 68 8.80 -0.14 29.85
C THR A 68 7.43 0.01 29.15
N LEU A 69 7.36 -0.45 27.90
CA LEU A 69 6.10 -0.48 27.11
C LEU A 69 5.25 -1.73 27.41
N GLY A 70 5.83 -2.75 28.06
CA GLY A 70 5.16 -4.00 28.40
C GLY A 70 4.88 -4.14 29.90
N GLY A 71 3.62 -4.42 30.23
CA GLY A 71 3.12 -4.73 31.57
C GLY A 71 1.60 -4.64 31.60
N ILE A 72 0.93 -5.64 32.19
CA ILE A 72 -0.53 -5.64 32.38
C ILE A 72 -0.86 -4.48 33.33
N GLN A 73 -1.56 -3.46 32.83
CA GLN A 73 -2.11 -2.40 33.66
C GLN A 73 -3.25 -2.99 34.48
N LYS A 74 -3.06 -3.16 35.80
CA LYS A 74 -4.14 -3.56 36.70
C LYS A 74 -5.15 -2.43 36.97
N GLU A 75 -4.79 -1.18 36.68
CA GLU A 75 -5.65 -0.02 36.89
C GLU A 75 -5.51 0.98 35.73
N ALA A 76 -6.64 1.52 35.28
CA ALA A 76 -6.70 2.59 34.30
C ALA A 76 -6.06 3.85 34.89
N PRO A 77 -5.16 4.55 34.18
CA PRO A 77 -4.58 5.78 34.71
C PRO A 77 -5.67 6.83 34.87
N HIS A 78 -5.86 7.32 36.09
CA HIS A 78 -6.46 8.63 36.32
C HIS A 78 -5.62 9.63 35.55
N VAL A 79 -6.23 10.22 34.52
CA VAL A 79 -5.82 11.40 33.75
C VAL A 79 -4.32 11.46 33.41
N PHE A 80 -4.00 11.40 32.12
CA PHE A 80 -2.69 11.78 31.60
C PHE A 80 -2.27 13.12 32.22
N ALA A 81 -1.44 13.09 33.26
CA ALA A 81 -0.72 14.26 33.74
C ALA A 81 0.47 14.38 32.79
N PRO A 82 0.44 15.29 31.79
CA PRO A 82 1.62 15.55 31.00
C PRO A 82 2.72 15.96 31.98
N CYS A 83 3.85 15.27 31.93
CA CYS A 83 5.06 15.78 32.56
C CYS A 83 5.26 17.19 32.03
N ALA A 84 5.33 18.18 32.93
CA ALA A 84 5.58 19.57 32.61
C ALA A 84 6.96 19.68 31.97
N LEU A 85 7.03 19.45 30.65
CA LEU A 85 8.12 19.92 29.83
C LEU A 85 7.90 21.42 29.66
N PRO A 86 8.95 22.26 29.74
CA PRO A 86 8.81 23.68 29.45
C PRO A 86 8.16 23.82 28.07
N GLU A 87 7.05 24.57 28.01
CA GLU A 87 6.36 24.90 26.77
C GLU A 87 7.32 25.68 25.88
N SER A 88 8.06 24.95 25.04
CA SER A 88 8.66 25.52 23.86
C SER A 88 7.50 25.90 22.94
N GLU A 89 7.33 27.19 22.69
CA GLU A 89 6.51 27.73 21.61
C GLU A 89 7.08 27.26 20.26
N GLN A 90 6.97 25.97 19.97
CA GLN A 90 7.23 25.46 18.64
C GLN A 90 6.06 25.91 17.77
N PRO A 91 6.32 26.51 16.60
CA PRO A 91 5.24 26.87 15.69
C PRO A 91 4.42 25.62 15.42
N LEU A 92 3.09 25.74 15.50
CA LEU A 92 2.14 24.66 15.24
C LEU A 92 2.55 23.96 13.95
N SER A 93 3.15 22.78 14.10
CA SER A 93 3.66 22.06 12.95
C SER A 93 2.46 21.68 12.08
N LEU A 94 2.48 22.08 10.80
CA LEU A 94 1.48 21.68 9.79
C LEU A 94 1.31 20.15 9.69
N LYS A 95 2.24 19.40 10.29
CA LYS A 95 2.20 17.95 10.48
C LYS A 95 1.00 17.48 11.33
N TYR A 96 0.43 18.34 12.18
CA TYR A 96 -0.72 18.03 13.04
C TYR A 96 -2.06 18.55 12.50
N LEU A 97 -2.11 19.11 11.29
CA LEU A 97 -3.40 19.45 10.67
C LEU A 97 -4.26 18.20 10.48
N ASN A 98 -5.58 18.35 10.68
CA ASN A 98 -6.55 17.33 10.32
C ASN A 98 -6.33 16.87 8.86
N SER A 99 -6.22 15.55 8.66
CA SER A 99 -5.98 14.94 7.35
C SER A 99 -6.97 15.40 6.28
N TRP A 100 -8.23 15.65 6.65
CA TRP A 100 -9.23 16.13 5.70
C TRP A 100 -8.92 17.56 5.22
N LEU A 101 -8.60 18.48 6.14
CA LEU A 101 -8.25 19.86 5.82
C LEU A 101 -6.95 19.93 5.02
N LYS A 102 -5.94 19.12 5.40
CA LYS A 102 -4.68 19.00 4.66
C LYS A 102 -4.92 18.57 3.21
N ASN A 103 -5.77 17.55 3.00
CA ASN A 103 -6.08 17.06 1.66
C ASN A 103 -6.88 18.08 0.85
N ALA A 104 -7.86 18.76 1.46
CA ALA A 104 -8.61 19.82 0.81
C ALA A 104 -7.70 20.98 0.37
N LEU A 105 -6.79 21.42 1.24
CA LEU A 105 -5.84 22.49 0.93
C LEU A 105 -4.89 22.11 -0.23
N LYS A 106 -4.39 20.87 -0.26
CA LYS A 106 -3.59 20.36 -1.38
C LYS A 106 -4.37 20.41 -2.70
N ILE A 107 -5.62 19.95 -2.69
CA ILE A 107 -6.46 19.96 -3.89
C ILE A 107 -6.68 21.40 -4.36
N LEU A 108 -7.03 22.32 -3.45
CA LEU A 108 -7.22 23.75 -3.78
C LEU A 108 -5.95 24.41 -4.32
N LEU A 109 -4.80 24.15 -3.70
CA LEU A 109 -3.52 24.72 -4.09
C LEU A 109 -3.08 24.26 -5.49
N GLY A 110 -3.46 23.04 -5.91
CA GLY A 110 -3.29 22.60 -7.29
C GLY A 110 -4.37 23.12 -8.24
N PHE A 111 -5.62 23.18 -7.78
CA PHE A 111 -6.77 23.51 -8.62
C PHE A 111 -6.78 24.97 -9.06
N VAL A 112 -6.51 25.90 -8.13
CA VAL A 112 -6.58 27.34 -8.42
C VAL A 112 -5.60 27.76 -9.54
N PRO A 113 -4.29 27.41 -9.48
CA PRO A 113 -3.38 27.72 -10.57
C PRO A 113 -3.78 27.07 -11.89
N ALA A 114 -4.21 25.81 -11.88
CA ALA A 114 -4.65 25.11 -13.08
C ALA A 114 -5.87 25.78 -13.72
N PHE A 115 -6.87 26.15 -12.92
CA PHE A 115 -8.06 26.84 -13.37
C PHE A 115 -7.72 28.19 -14.03
N LEU A 116 -6.88 28.99 -13.37
CA LEU A 116 -6.45 30.27 -13.92
C LEU A 116 -5.69 30.10 -15.24
N THR A 117 -4.80 29.10 -15.35
CA THR A 117 -4.11 28.82 -16.60
C THR A 117 -5.07 28.41 -17.70
N PHE A 118 -5.97 27.46 -17.45
CA PHE A 118 -6.97 27.03 -18.45
C PHE A 118 -7.84 28.18 -18.93
N PHE A 119 -8.29 29.03 -18.00
CA PHE A 119 -9.11 30.19 -18.30
C PHE A 119 -8.40 31.19 -19.21
N TRP A 120 -7.09 31.41 -19.01
CA TRP A 120 -6.31 32.36 -19.81
C TRP A 120 -5.74 31.81 -21.11
N THR A 121 -5.42 30.51 -21.18
CA THR A 121 -4.66 29.96 -22.32
C THR A 121 -5.50 29.22 -23.35
N LYS A 122 -6.75 28.86 -23.05
CA LYS A 122 -7.59 28.06 -23.96
C LYS A 122 -8.72 28.88 -24.57
N ASP A 123 -8.78 28.86 -25.90
CA ASP A 123 -9.83 29.55 -26.67
C ASP A 123 -11.17 28.82 -26.63
N TRP A 124 -11.17 27.49 -26.45
CA TRP A 124 -12.40 26.71 -26.39
C TRP A 124 -13.06 26.81 -25.01
N TRP A 125 -14.28 27.36 -24.96
CA TRP A 125 -15.01 27.65 -23.72
C TRP A 125 -15.11 26.46 -22.75
N VAL A 126 -15.25 25.23 -23.25
CA VAL A 126 -15.32 24.01 -22.41
C VAL A 126 -14.01 23.78 -21.68
N LEU A 127 -12.87 23.98 -22.34
CA LEU A 127 -11.57 23.86 -21.70
C LEU A 127 -11.23 25.08 -20.86
N ALA A 128 -11.66 26.29 -21.24
CA ALA A 128 -11.42 27.50 -20.47
C ALA A 128 -12.10 27.42 -19.08
N TRP A 129 -13.38 27.05 -19.03
CA TRP A 129 -14.15 26.98 -17.77
C TRP A 129 -14.13 25.59 -17.12
N GLY A 130 -14.16 24.53 -17.92
CA GLY A 130 -14.23 23.14 -17.47
C GLY A 130 -12.89 22.40 -17.45
N GLY A 131 -11.83 22.96 -18.05
CA GLY A 131 -10.56 22.25 -18.26
C GLY A 131 -9.93 21.74 -16.98
N ALA A 132 -9.86 22.56 -15.93
CA ALA A 132 -9.32 22.16 -14.63
C ALA A 132 -10.16 21.03 -13.99
N PHE A 133 -11.48 21.09 -14.07
CA PHE A 133 -12.36 20.04 -13.56
C PHE A 133 -12.15 18.73 -14.30
N ILE A 134 -12.06 18.76 -15.64
CA ILE A 134 -11.80 17.58 -16.48
C ILE A 134 -10.42 16.99 -16.15
N TRP A 135 -9.39 17.83 -16.03
CA TRP A 135 -8.03 17.40 -15.70
C TRP A 135 -7.97 16.68 -14.35
N PHE A 136 -8.63 17.26 -13.34
CA PHE A 136 -8.71 16.71 -12.00
C PHE A 136 -9.57 15.45 -11.95
N ALA A 137 -10.68 15.40 -12.69
CA ALA A 137 -11.54 14.22 -12.77
C ALA A 137 -10.77 13.03 -13.37
N ILE A 138 -10.06 13.22 -14.49
CA ILE A 138 -9.25 12.17 -15.11
C ILE A 138 -8.22 11.61 -14.12
N THR A 139 -7.47 12.49 -13.46
CA THR A 139 -6.44 12.05 -12.51
C THR A 139 -7.03 11.46 -11.23
N GLY A 140 -8.13 12.00 -10.71
CA GLY A 140 -8.81 11.47 -9.53
C GLY A 140 -9.35 10.06 -9.78
N VAL A 141 -10.09 9.87 -10.88
CA VAL A 141 -10.63 8.57 -11.30
C VAL A 141 -9.50 7.57 -11.50
N ARG A 142 -8.42 7.97 -12.17
CA ARG A 142 -7.22 7.14 -12.35
C ARG A 142 -6.66 6.63 -11.02
N ASN A 143 -6.49 7.49 -10.01
CA ASN A 143 -5.94 7.08 -8.70
C ASN A 143 -6.86 6.09 -7.97
N ILE A 144 -8.18 6.26 -8.10
CA ILE A 144 -9.16 5.33 -7.53
C ILE A 144 -9.06 3.97 -8.22
N ILE A 145 -9.08 3.95 -9.56
CA ILE A 145 -8.94 2.71 -10.36
C ILE A 145 -7.63 2.01 -10.02
N GLN A 146 -6.52 2.75 -10.00
CA GLN A 146 -5.19 2.25 -9.62
C GLN A 146 -5.21 1.56 -8.25
N SER A 147 -5.72 2.23 -7.22
CA SER A 147 -5.73 1.72 -5.84
C SER A 147 -6.56 0.44 -5.73
N VAL A 148 -7.67 0.37 -6.47
CA VAL A 148 -8.58 -0.79 -6.49
C VAL A 148 -7.98 -1.98 -7.24
N LEU A 149 -7.36 -1.72 -8.40
CA LEU A 149 -6.69 -2.76 -9.19
C LEU A 149 -5.44 -3.29 -8.46
N GLY A 150 -4.66 -2.41 -7.82
CA GLY A 150 -3.51 -2.80 -7.00
C GLY A 150 -3.91 -3.73 -5.84
N SER A 151 -5.06 -3.50 -5.23
CA SER A 151 -5.52 -4.20 -4.02
C SER A 151 -6.16 -5.57 -4.26
N GLY A 152 -6.61 -5.90 -5.48
CA GLY A 152 -7.31 -7.17 -5.71
C GLY A 152 -8.21 -7.24 -6.93
N GLY A 153 -8.57 -6.10 -7.52
CA GLY A 153 -9.48 -6.07 -8.68
C GLY A 153 -10.88 -6.54 -8.30
N LEU A 154 -11.48 -7.44 -9.09
CA LEU A 154 -12.87 -7.92 -8.95
C LEU A 154 -13.06 -9.07 -7.95
N HIS A 155 -12.01 -9.81 -7.60
CA HIS A 155 -12.06 -10.92 -6.63
C HIS A 155 -11.85 -10.39 -5.20
N ARG A 156 -12.79 -9.57 -4.74
CA ARG A 156 -12.71 -8.86 -3.45
C ARG A 156 -13.33 -9.67 -2.32
N SER A 157 -12.83 -9.41 -1.12
CA SER A 157 -13.58 -9.65 0.11
C SER A 157 -14.77 -8.66 0.15
N PRO A 158 -16.01 -9.13 0.44
CA PRO A 158 -17.20 -8.29 0.53
C PRO A 158 -17.14 -7.27 1.69
N LEU A 159 -16.22 -7.45 2.64
CA LEU A 159 -16.12 -6.64 3.85
C LEU A 159 -15.47 -5.27 3.66
N VAL A 160 -14.59 -5.12 2.66
CA VAL A 160 -13.82 -3.89 2.49
C VAL A 160 -14.43 -3.04 1.38
N ARG A 161 -14.87 -1.82 1.74
CA ARG A 161 -15.42 -0.88 0.76
C ARG A 161 -14.30 -0.29 -0.08
N TRP A 162 -14.61 0.13 -1.31
CA TRP A 162 -13.62 0.73 -2.21
C TRP A 162 -12.92 1.94 -1.60
N LYS A 163 -13.68 2.77 -0.86
CA LYS A 163 -13.16 3.95 -0.17
C LYS A 163 -12.04 3.63 0.83
N ASP A 164 -12.00 2.40 1.35
CA ASP A 164 -11.02 1.98 2.36
C ASP A 164 -9.72 1.50 1.70
N TYR A 165 -9.75 1.11 0.42
CA TYR A 165 -8.56 0.86 -0.39
C TYR A 165 -7.94 2.14 -0.96
N VAL A 166 -8.71 3.22 -1.03
CA VAL A 166 -8.26 4.50 -1.61
C VAL A 166 -7.54 5.31 -0.54
N SER A 167 -6.25 5.54 -0.75
CA SER A 167 -5.50 6.51 0.03
C SER A 167 -5.83 7.93 -0.44
N TRP A 168 -6.73 8.60 0.28
CA TRP A 168 -7.14 9.98 -0.03
C TRP A 168 -5.99 10.99 0.01
N GLU A 169 -4.97 10.73 0.83
CA GLU A 169 -3.75 11.56 0.82
C GLU A 169 -2.97 11.39 -0.49
N ARG A 170 -2.81 10.15 -0.99
CA ARG A 170 -2.17 9.91 -2.30
C ARG A 170 -2.95 10.54 -3.44
N VAL A 171 -4.28 10.51 -3.39
CA VAL A 171 -5.17 11.18 -4.37
C VAL A 171 -4.94 12.69 -4.32
N ALA A 172 -4.97 13.30 -3.13
CA ALA A 172 -4.75 14.74 -2.97
C ALA A 172 -3.36 15.18 -3.46
N ASP A 173 -2.32 14.38 -3.20
CA ASP A 173 -0.97 14.63 -3.73
C ASP A 173 -0.94 14.54 -5.27
N SER A 174 -1.54 13.51 -5.86
CA SER A 174 -1.65 13.38 -7.32
C SER A 174 -2.36 14.58 -7.95
N LEU A 175 -3.43 15.07 -7.31
CA LEU A 175 -4.22 16.22 -7.78
C LEU A 175 -3.43 17.53 -7.65
N LEU A 176 -2.70 17.72 -6.55
CA LEU A 176 -1.81 18.86 -6.35
C LEU A 176 -0.77 18.96 -7.48
N TYR A 177 -0.02 17.88 -7.72
CA TYR A 177 1.01 17.88 -8.77
C TYR A 177 0.41 17.94 -10.18
N THR A 178 -0.77 17.36 -10.39
CA THR A 178 -1.47 17.53 -11.68
C THR A 178 -1.89 18.98 -11.89
N GLY A 179 -2.36 19.65 -10.85
CA GLY A 179 -2.71 21.06 -10.89
C GLY A 179 -1.51 21.94 -11.24
N PHE A 180 -0.38 21.77 -10.56
CA PHE A 180 0.84 22.51 -10.87
C PHE A 180 1.45 22.21 -12.24
N SER A 181 1.18 21.04 -12.82
CA SER A 181 1.70 20.70 -14.15
C SER A 181 1.17 21.61 -15.25
N VAL A 182 -0.05 22.15 -15.09
CA VAL A 182 -0.72 22.98 -16.10
C VAL A 182 -0.01 24.33 -16.30
N PRO A 183 0.14 25.20 -15.28
CA PRO A 183 0.90 26.45 -15.43
C PRO A 183 2.37 26.20 -15.77
N LEU A 184 2.97 25.13 -15.26
CA LEU A 184 4.35 24.81 -15.55
C LEU A 184 4.57 24.49 -17.03
N LEU A 185 3.74 23.61 -17.61
CA LEU A 185 3.95 23.14 -18.98
C LEU A 185 3.36 24.12 -19.99
N ASP A 186 2.14 24.60 -19.78
CA ASP A 186 1.41 25.40 -20.78
C ASP A 186 1.83 26.87 -20.76
N TRP A 187 2.13 27.45 -19.59
CA TRP A 187 2.56 28.85 -19.51
C TRP A 187 4.09 28.99 -19.46
N LEU A 188 4.77 28.36 -18.49
CA LEU A 188 6.21 28.55 -18.33
C LEU A 188 7.01 27.92 -19.48
N VAL A 189 6.84 26.62 -19.73
CA VAL A 189 7.65 25.93 -20.75
C VAL A 189 7.22 26.32 -22.15
N LYS A 190 5.94 26.15 -22.49
CA LYS A 190 5.44 26.38 -23.85
C LYS A 190 5.47 27.87 -24.25
N THR A 191 4.87 28.75 -23.45
CA THR A 191 4.75 30.17 -23.84
C THR A 191 6.01 30.97 -23.54
N LEU A 192 6.53 30.91 -22.32
CA LEU A 192 7.63 31.79 -21.91
C LEU A 192 8.99 31.31 -22.45
N ILE A 193 9.32 30.03 -22.27
CA ILE A 193 10.62 29.49 -22.70
C ILE A 193 10.62 29.22 -24.21
N LEU A 194 9.73 28.37 -24.72
CA LEU A 194 9.82 27.93 -26.10
C LEU A 194 9.38 29.02 -27.09
N ASP A 195 8.18 29.58 -26.93
CA ASP A 195 7.66 30.57 -27.89
C ASP A 195 8.35 31.93 -27.76
N GLN A 196 8.31 32.58 -26.58
CA GLN A 196 8.81 33.94 -26.42
C GLN A 196 10.34 34.07 -26.40
N SER A 197 11.07 33.09 -25.83
CA SER A 197 12.53 33.21 -25.71
C SER A 197 13.30 32.53 -26.84
N LEU A 198 12.82 31.39 -27.35
CA LEU A 198 13.50 30.59 -28.38
C LEU A 198 12.82 30.68 -29.76
N GLY A 199 11.62 31.26 -29.86
CA GLY A 199 10.86 31.32 -31.12
C GLY A 199 10.34 29.95 -31.60
N ILE A 200 10.32 28.94 -30.74
CA ILE A 200 9.88 27.58 -31.04
C ILE A 200 8.38 27.48 -30.73
N ASN A 201 7.57 27.37 -31.78
CA ASN A 201 6.12 27.22 -31.66
C ASN A 201 5.56 26.25 -32.71
N THR A 202 4.24 26.10 -32.73
CA THR A 202 3.54 25.18 -33.63
C THR A 202 3.64 25.57 -35.10
N SER A 203 4.12 26.78 -35.42
CA SER A 203 4.27 27.27 -36.79
C SER A 203 5.72 27.25 -37.26
N THR A 204 6.70 27.36 -36.35
CA THR A 204 8.13 27.39 -36.68
C THR A 204 8.76 26.00 -36.69
N SER A 205 8.75 25.28 -35.56
CA SER A 205 9.32 23.94 -35.44
C SER A 205 8.45 23.03 -34.54
N PRO A 206 7.37 22.45 -35.10
CA PRO A 206 6.43 21.61 -34.35
C PRO A 206 7.09 20.40 -33.69
N THR A 207 8.05 19.76 -34.37
CA THR A 207 8.76 18.57 -33.87
C THR A 207 9.58 18.88 -32.62
N GLU A 208 10.29 20.00 -32.61
CA GLU A 208 11.09 20.47 -31.48
C GLU A 208 10.19 20.83 -30.29
N LEU A 209 9.13 21.60 -30.55
CA LEU A 209 8.14 21.97 -29.52
C LEU A 209 7.61 20.72 -28.80
N TYR A 210 7.14 19.72 -29.55
CA TYR A 210 6.59 18.50 -28.95
C TYR A 210 7.65 17.66 -28.25
N ALA A 211 8.89 17.62 -28.76
CA ALA A 211 9.99 16.91 -28.10
C ALA A 211 10.35 17.53 -26.74
N PHE A 212 10.50 18.86 -26.68
CA PHE A 212 10.78 19.57 -25.44
C PHE A 212 9.63 19.47 -24.44
N MET A 213 8.39 19.59 -24.90
CA MET A 213 7.20 19.42 -24.06
C MET A 213 7.11 18.01 -23.47
N ALA A 214 7.38 16.98 -24.27
CA ALA A 214 7.39 15.60 -23.81
C ALA A 214 8.49 15.35 -22.77
N LEU A 215 9.69 15.92 -22.99
CA LEU A 215 10.80 15.82 -22.06
C LEU A 215 10.50 16.54 -20.73
N ALA A 216 10.01 17.78 -20.78
CA ALA A 216 9.67 18.57 -19.60
C ALA A 216 8.57 17.88 -18.77
N ASN A 217 7.52 17.38 -19.42
CA ASN A 217 6.46 16.62 -18.77
C ASN A 217 7.00 15.33 -18.15
N GLY A 218 7.83 14.57 -18.86
CA GLY A 218 8.45 13.34 -18.34
C GLY A 218 9.34 13.57 -17.12
N LEU A 219 10.19 14.61 -17.15
CA LEU A 219 11.04 15.00 -16.04
C LEU A 219 10.22 15.47 -14.83
N TYR A 220 9.16 16.25 -15.07
CA TYR A 220 8.23 16.67 -14.03
C TYR A 220 7.54 15.46 -13.36
N LEU A 221 7.03 14.53 -14.18
CA LEU A 221 6.39 13.31 -13.72
C LEU A 221 7.33 12.46 -12.86
N MET A 222 8.55 12.22 -13.33
CA MET A 222 9.57 11.48 -12.59
C MET A 222 9.91 12.16 -11.26
N SER A 223 10.13 13.48 -11.28
CA SER A 223 10.58 14.24 -10.11
C SER A 223 9.57 14.22 -8.97
N HIS A 224 8.30 14.52 -9.25
CA HIS A 224 7.29 14.51 -8.19
C HIS A 224 6.93 13.09 -7.74
N ASN A 225 7.02 12.07 -8.61
CA ASN A 225 6.83 10.68 -8.20
C ASN A 225 7.93 10.19 -7.26
N LEU A 226 9.18 10.60 -7.48
CA LEU A 226 10.27 10.37 -6.53
C LEU A 226 10.02 11.09 -5.20
N PHE A 227 9.53 12.33 -5.23
CA PHE A 227 9.20 13.09 -4.02
C PHE A 227 8.05 12.44 -3.22
N ARG A 228 7.06 11.87 -3.91
CA ARG A 228 5.94 11.12 -3.30
C ARG A 228 6.34 9.77 -2.69
N GLY A 229 7.59 9.32 -2.91
CA GLY A 229 8.09 8.06 -2.38
C GLY A 229 7.66 6.82 -3.16
N LEU A 230 7.25 6.96 -4.43
CA LEU A 230 7.03 5.81 -5.30
C LEU A 230 8.34 5.03 -5.51
N PRO A 231 8.28 3.70 -5.71
CA PRO A 231 9.46 2.92 -6.07
C PRO A 231 10.17 3.54 -7.27
N ARG A 232 11.51 3.62 -7.22
CA ARG A 232 12.32 4.24 -8.27
C ARG A 232 11.99 3.68 -9.66
N THR A 233 11.77 2.37 -9.75
CA THR A 233 11.36 1.69 -11.00
C THR A 233 10.07 2.25 -11.58
N ALA A 234 9.04 2.49 -10.75
CA ALA A 234 7.78 3.07 -11.18
C ALA A 234 7.94 4.55 -11.57
N ALA A 235 8.78 5.31 -10.85
CA ALA A 235 9.09 6.70 -11.20
C ALA A 235 9.81 6.81 -12.57
N PHE A 236 10.79 5.93 -12.84
CA PHE A 236 11.46 5.85 -14.14
C PHE A 236 10.52 5.34 -15.24
N ALA A 237 9.65 4.36 -14.98
CA ALA A 237 8.66 3.93 -15.95
C ALA A 237 7.69 5.06 -16.34
N ASN A 238 7.36 5.94 -15.39
CA ASN A 238 6.56 7.13 -15.67
C ASN A 238 7.26 8.18 -16.56
N LEU A 239 8.59 8.14 -16.72
CA LEU A 239 9.31 8.96 -17.71
C LEU A 239 8.93 8.53 -19.14
N PHE A 240 8.81 7.23 -19.38
CA PHE A 240 8.42 6.66 -20.69
C PHE A 240 6.91 6.67 -20.93
N ARG A 241 6.12 7.11 -19.95
CA ARG A 241 4.66 7.23 -20.06
C ARG A 241 4.24 8.04 -21.28
N SER A 242 4.92 9.15 -21.58
CA SER A 242 4.62 9.98 -22.74
C SER A 242 4.73 9.20 -24.05
N VAL A 243 5.76 8.36 -24.20
CA VAL A 243 5.94 7.50 -25.38
C VAL A 243 4.84 6.45 -25.48
N LEU A 244 4.55 5.76 -24.38
CA LEU A 244 3.50 4.72 -24.34
C LEU A 244 2.08 5.29 -24.53
N SER A 245 1.86 6.55 -24.17
CA SER A 245 0.55 7.18 -24.27
C SER A 245 0.19 7.60 -25.69
N ILE A 246 1.16 7.78 -26.59
CA ILE A 246 0.90 8.22 -27.97
C ILE A 246 0.09 7.18 -28.76
N PRO A 247 0.51 5.89 -28.85
CA PRO A 247 -0.29 4.87 -29.52
C PRO A 247 -1.69 4.72 -28.92
N LEU A 248 -1.80 4.82 -27.59
CA LEU A 248 -3.08 4.75 -26.91
C LEU A 248 -3.97 5.95 -27.22
N ALA A 249 -3.42 7.16 -27.27
CA ALA A 249 -4.17 8.37 -27.63
C ALA A 249 -4.69 8.30 -29.07
N VAL A 250 -3.86 7.82 -30.01
CA VAL A 250 -4.26 7.61 -31.41
C VAL A 250 -5.40 6.58 -31.48
N GLY A 251 -5.27 5.45 -30.78
CA GLY A 251 -6.33 4.43 -30.74
C GLY A 251 -7.63 4.93 -30.12
N LEU A 252 -7.57 5.67 -29.02
CA LEU A 252 -8.75 6.28 -28.39
C LEU A 252 -9.40 7.33 -29.29
N ASN A 253 -8.59 8.15 -29.98
CA ASN A 253 -9.09 9.14 -30.93
C ASN A 253 -9.79 8.49 -32.12
N TRP A 254 -9.24 7.39 -32.64
CA TRP A 254 -9.87 6.61 -33.71
C TRP A 254 -11.19 5.99 -33.25
N LEU A 255 -11.23 5.30 -32.10
CA LEU A 255 -12.45 4.72 -31.54
C LEU A 255 -13.54 5.76 -31.29
N ALA A 256 -13.16 6.94 -30.78
CA ALA A 256 -14.10 8.04 -30.60
C ALA A 256 -14.64 8.56 -31.95
N GLY A 257 -13.81 8.55 -33.00
CA GLY A 257 -14.24 8.88 -34.36
C GLY A 257 -15.26 7.90 -34.91
N GLU A 258 -14.98 6.60 -34.85
CA GLU A 258 -15.93 5.56 -35.27
C GLU A 258 -17.27 5.70 -34.54
N PHE A 259 -17.25 5.92 -33.23
CA PHE A 259 -18.47 6.13 -32.44
C PHE A 259 -19.28 7.35 -32.90
N LEU A 260 -18.62 8.46 -33.27
CA LEU A 260 -19.31 9.66 -33.78
C LEU A 260 -19.90 9.41 -35.17
N LEU A 261 -19.18 8.68 -36.03
CA LEU A 261 -19.67 8.29 -37.36
C LEU A 261 -20.88 7.35 -37.27
N GLU A 262 -20.83 6.35 -36.37
CA GLU A 262 -21.95 5.45 -36.10
C GLU A 262 -23.17 6.19 -35.52
N ALA A 263 -22.92 7.27 -34.75
CA ALA A 263 -23.98 8.15 -34.26
C ALA A 263 -24.58 9.07 -35.35
N GLY A 264 -24.11 8.97 -36.60
CA GLY A 264 -24.64 9.70 -37.76
C GLY A 264 -24.00 11.08 -37.99
N MET A 265 -22.85 11.37 -37.38
CA MET A 265 -22.11 12.63 -37.59
C MET A 265 -21.31 12.59 -38.89
N ASP A 266 -21.29 13.70 -39.64
CA ASP A 266 -20.49 13.82 -40.85
C ASP A 266 -18.97 13.71 -40.54
N PRO A 267 -18.16 13.08 -41.41
CA PRO A 267 -16.73 12.87 -41.15
C PRO A 267 -15.93 14.14 -40.89
N ALA A 268 -16.25 15.24 -41.60
CA ALA A 268 -15.58 16.52 -41.42
C ALA A 268 -15.92 17.17 -40.06
N GLU A 269 -17.17 17.04 -39.62
CA GLU A 269 -17.61 17.53 -38.31
C GLU A 269 -16.99 16.70 -37.19
N ALA A 270 -16.99 15.37 -37.32
CA ALA A 270 -16.35 14.46 -36.37
C ALA A 270 -14.86 14.77 -36.19
N ALA A 271 -14.12 15.02 -37.28
CA ALA A 271 -12.71 15.42 -37.22
C ALA A 271 -12.51 16.75 -36.46
N GLY A 272 -13.38 17.74 -36.71
CA GLY A 272 -13.33 19.02 -36.01
C GLY A 272 -13.64 18.90 -34.51
N VAL A 273 -14.58 18.03 -34.13
CA VAL A 273 -14.87 17.70 -32.73
C VAL A 273 -13.66 17.02 -32.09
N LEU A 274 -13.14 15.95 -32.69
CA LEU A 274 -11.98 15.23 -32.16
C LEU A 274 -10.76 16.13 -31.99
N GLN A 275 -10.54 17.09 -32.89
CA GLN A 275 -9.45 18.06 -32.76
C GLN A 275 -9.59 18.92 -31.49
N LYS A 276 -10.80 19.34 -31.11
CA LYS A 276 -11.05 20.06 -29.85
C LYS A 276 -10.84 19.18 -28.62
N TRP A 277 -11.19 17.90 -28.73
CA TRP A 277 -11.05 16.90 -27.66
C TRP A 277 -9.65 16.28 -27.57
N ALA A 278 -8.76 16.52 -28.54
CA ALA A 278 -7.44 15.87 -28.63
C ALA A 278 -6.60 16.02 -27.35
N ALA A 279 -6.66 17.18 -26.69
CA ALA A 279 -5.96 17.42 -25.43
C ALA A 279 -6.50 16.54 -24.28
N ILE A 280 -7.83 16.38 -24.21
CA ILE A 280 -8.51 15.55 -23.20
C ILE A 280 -8.22 14.08 -23.47
N ILE A 281 -8.29 13.63 -24.73
CA ILE A 281 -7.98 12.25 -25.14
C ILE A 281 -6.52 11.92 -24.81
N SER A 282 -5.58 12.82 -25.12
CA SER A 282 -4.16 12.65 -24.80
C SER A 282 -3.91 12.58 -23.29
N LYS A 283 -4.58 13.43 -22.51
CA LYS A 283 -4.53 13.39 -21.04
C LYS A 283 -5.09 12.07 -20.48
N ALA A 284 -6.22 11.61 -20.98
CA ALA A 284 -6.85 10.35 -20.57
C ALA A 284 -5.99 9.12 -20.92
N ALA A 285 -5.41 9.08 -22.13
CA ALA A 285 -4.48 8.04 -22.55
C ALA A 285 -3.26 7.99 -21.62
N SER A 286 -2.66 9.15 -21.37
CA SER A 286 -1.52 9.27 -20.49
C SER A 286 -1.85 8.77 -19.07
N ASP A 287 -2.96 9.21 -18.48
CA ASP A 287 -3.33 8.78 -17.12
C ASP A 287 -3.67 7.29 -17.08
N THR A 288 -4.24 6.72 -18.13
CA THR A 288 -4.47 5.27 -18.25
C THR A 288 -3.17 4.48 -18.18
N VAL A 289 -2.16 4.86 -18.96
CA VAL A 289 -0.82 4.23 -18.89
C VAL A 289 -0.25 4.32 -17.48
N ALA A 290 -0.42 5.47 -16.83
CA ALA A 290 0.07 5.67 -15.48
C ALA A 290 -0.71 4.84 -14.45
N ALA A 291 -2.02 4.64 -14.63
CA ALA A 291 -2.82 3.74 -13.79
C ALA A 291 -2.29 2.31 -13.85
N VAL A 292 -1.85 1.86 -15.03
CA VAL A 292 -1.23 0.55 -15.22
C VAL A 292 0.13 0.48 -14.51
N ILE A 293 1.04 1.44 -14.79
CA ILE A 293 2.39 1.46 -14.22
C ILE A 293 2.35 1.51 -12.68
N GLU A 294 1.63 2.49 -12.12
CA GLU A 294 1.54 2.63 -10.67
C GLU A 294 0.67 1.53 -10.04
N GLY A 295 -0.36 1.02 -10.73
CA GLY A 295 -1.20 -0.07 -10.23
C GLY A 295 -0.43 -1.39 -10.11
N LEU A 296 0.51 -1.65 -11.03
CA LEU A 296 1.44 -2.78 -10.93
C LEU A 296 2.42 -2.59 -9.76
N ALA A 297 2.91 -1.36 -9.53
CA ALA A 297 3.77 -1.05 -8.40
C ALA A 297 3.04 -1.22 -7.05
N ASP A 298 1.80 -0.70 -6.94
CA ASP A 298 0.95 -0.85 -5.76
C ASP A 298 0.61 -2.34 -5.51
N ARG A 299 0.39 -3.12 -6.58
CA ARG A 299 0.21 -4.57 -6.48
C ARG A 299 1.45 -5.25 -5.91
N ASP A 300 2.64 -4.95 -6.41
CA ASP A 300 3.89 -5.53 -5.93
C ASP A 300 4.14 -5.18 -4.46
N GLN A 301 3.91 -3.92 -4.08
CA GLN A 301 4.01 -3.47 -2.69
C GLN A 301 3.03 -4.23 -1.78
N ASN A 302 1.76 -4.36 -2.18
CA ASN A 302 0.76 -5.12 -1.41
C ASN A 302 1.18 -6.59 -1.25
N VAL A 303 1.62 -7.24 -2.32
CA VAL A 303 2.11 -8.63 -2.28
C VAL A 303 3.30 -8.78 -1.34
N ARG A 304 4.29 -7.88 -1.40
CA ARG A 304 5.46 -7.92 -0.51
C ARG A 304 5.09 -7.74 0.95
N MET A 305 4.25 -6.75 1.26
CA MET A 305 3.77 -6.54 2.63
C MET A 305 3.01 -7.77 3.16
N ARG A 306 2.14 -8.36 2.33
CA ARG A 306 1.41 -9.57 2.73
C ARG A 306 2.34 -10.77 2.91
N GLN A 307 3.37 -10.88 2.08
CA GLN A 307 4.35 -11.96 2.22
C GLN A 307 5.08 -11.86 3.54
N TRP A 308 5.49 -10.65 3.95
CA TRP A 308 6.12 -10.42 5.25
C TRP A 308 5.16 -10.75 6.40
N ASP A 309 3.91 -10.28 6.34
CA ASP A 309 2.90 -10.56 7.36
C ASP A 309 2.64 -12.06 7.54
N TYR A 310 2.42 -12.78 6.42
CA TYR A 310 2.18 -14.23 6.47
C TYR A 310 3.42 -15.00 6.92
N MET A 311 4.61 -14.68 6.41
CA MET A 311 5.84 -15.36 6.82
C MET A 311 6.07 -15.20 8.33
N GLY A 312 5.89 -13.99 8.88
CA GLY A 312 6.03 -13.77 10.32
C GLY A 312 5.02 -14.57 11.15
N LYS A 313 3.76 -14.66 10.71
CA LYS A 313 2.73 -15.44 11.42
C LYS A 313 2.91 -16.95 11.28
N ILE A 314 3.32 -17.43 10.12
CA ILE A 314 3.62 -18.83 9.85
C ILE A 314 4.84 -19.28 10.68
N GLU A 315 5.91 -18.48 10.71
CA GLU A 315 7.07 -18.75 11.54
C GLU A 315 6.69 -18.83 13.03
N GLN A 316 5.80 -17.94 13.49
CA GLN A 316 5.28 -17.98 14.85
C GLN A 316 4.52 -19.29 15.13
N ILE A 317 3.70 -19.78 14.20
CA ILE A 317 2.99 -21.08 14.34
C ILE A 317 4.00 -22.21 14.51
N PHE A 318 4.97 -22.34 13.60
CA PHE A 318 5.95 -23.43 13.67
C PHE A 318 6.85 -23.33 14.90
N ARG A 319 7.17 -22.12 15.35
CA ARG A 319 7.91 -21.91 16.59
C ARG A 319 7.12 -22.36 17.82
N VAL A 320 5.81 -22.13 17.86
CA VAL A 320 4.95 -22.63 18.94
C VAL A 320 4.84 -24.15 18.85
N TYR A 321 4.60 -24.70 17.66
CA TYR A 321 4.52 -26.15 17.43
C TYR A 321 5.79 -26.87 17.90
N ALA A 322 6.98 -26.41 17.49
CA ALA A 322 8.25 -26.99 17.93
C ALA A 322 8.47 -26.89 19.45
N LYS A 323 8.02 -25.80 20.10
CA LYS A 323 8.07 -25.69 21.56
C LYS A 323 7.14 -26.69 22.24
N LEU A 324 5.96 -26.93 21.68
CA LEU A 324 5.01 -27.90 22.22
C LEU A 324 5.54 -29.33 22.07
N GLU A 325 6.21 -29.67 20.97
CA GLU A 325 6.87 -30.97 20.83
C GLU A 325 7.95 -31.20 21.90
N LEU A 326 8.68 -30.14 22.27
CA LEU A 326 9.67 -30.20 23.35
C LEU A 326 9.04 -30.32 24.74
N LEU A 327 7.89 -29.69 24.97
CA LEU A 327 7.17 -29.72 26.26
C LEU A 327 6.42 -31.04 26.45
N PHE A 328 5.90 -31.62 25.37
CA PHE A 328 5.11 -32.85 25.40
C PHE A 328 5.78 -34.00 24.61
N PRO A 329 6.98 -34.46 25.00
CA PRO A 329 7.73 -35.46 24.23
C PRO A 329 7.05 -36.84 24.16
N ARG A 330 6.05 -37.09 25.01
CA ARG A 330 5.28 -38.34 25.06
C ARG A 330 3.94 -38.25 24.33
N GLN A 331 3.54 -37.06 23.86
CA GLN A 331 2.27 -36.85 23.17
C GLN A 331 2.53 -36.53 21.71
N ASP A 332 1.64 -36.98 20.84
CA ASP A 332 1.67 -36.60 19.43
C ASP A 332 0.99 -35.23 19.28
N VAL A 333 1.79 -34.16 19.23
CA VAL A 333 1.31 -32.77 19.16
C VAL A 333 0.44 -32.54 17.93
N LEU A 334 0.73 -33.23 16.82
CA LEU A 334 -0.09 -33.14 15.61
C LEU A 334 -1.48 -33.73 15.84
N ARG A 335 -1.60 -34.85 16.56
CA ARG A 335 -2.90 -35.39 16.97
C ARG A 335 -3.62 -34.50 17.97
N MET A 336 -2.91 -33.85 18.89
CA MET A 336 -3.54 -32.89 19.80
C MET A 336 -4.22 -31.77 19.02
N LEU A 337 -3.58 -31.25 17.96
CA LEU A 337 -4.16 -30.21 17.11
C LEU A 337 -5.42 -30.65 16.34
N GLU A 338 -5.69 -31.96 16.21
CA GLU A 338 -6.94 -32.47 15.61
C GLU A 338 -8.15 -32.25 16.53
N SER A 339 -7.91 -32.00 17.83
CA SER A 339 -8.92 -31.74 18.87
C SER A 339 -8.67 -30.35 19.49
N PRO A 340 -9.21 -29.26 18.91
CA PRO A 340 -8.88 -27.89 19.31
C PRO A 340 -9.18 -27.59 20.79
N LYS A 341 -10.29 -28.12 21.31
CA LYS A 341 -10.68 -27.99 22.72
C LYS A 341 -9.68 -28.63 23.68
N GLU A 342 -9.30 -29.89 23.42
CA GLU A 342 -8.34 -30.61 24.26
C GLU A 342 -6.96 -29.94 24.15
N PHE A 343 -6.57 -29.54 22.95
CA PHE A 343 -5.36 -28.78 22.70
C PHE A 343 -5.30 -27.50 23.53
N LEU A 344 -6.31 -26.63 23.43
CA LEU A 344 -6.36 -25.37 24.19
C LEU A 344 -6.32 -25.61 25.70
N SER A 345 -7.10 -26.58 26.20
CA SER A 345 -7.11 -26.90 27.63
C SER A 345 -5.75 -27.40 28.13
N THR A 346 -5.06 -28.21 27.33
CA THR A 346 -3.74 -28.77 27.68
C THR A 346 -2.69 -27.67 27.73
N ILE A 347 -2.63 -26.80 26.73
CA ILE A 347 -1.64 -25.71 26.69
C ILE A 347 -1.96 -24.59 27.69
N ALA A 348 -3.23 -24.36 28.02
CA ALA A 348 -3.63 -23.41 29.06
C ALA A 348 -3.16 -23.87 30.45
N SER A 349 -3.17 -25.18 30.72
CA SER A 349 -2.75 -25.74 32.01
C SER A 349 -1.25 -25.57 32.32
N GLU A 350 -0.41 -25.37 31.29
CA GLU A 350 1.04 -25.16 31.43
C GLU A 350 1.43 -23.75 31.89
N GLY A 351 0.50 -22.79 31.92
CA GLY A 351 0.71 -21.46 32.50
C GLY A 351 1.64 -20.52 31.70
N ARG A 352 1.85 -20.77 30.41
CA ARG A 352 2.74 -19.97 29.53
C ARG A 352 2.02 -19.09 28.50
N ASP A 353 0.71 -18.86 28.66
CA ASP A 353 -0.13 -18.09 27.74
C ASP A 353 -0.06 -18.58 26.27
N PHE A 354 0.28 -19.85 26.03
CA PHE A 354 0.37 -20.41 24.67
C PHE A 354 -1.00 -20.44 23.96
N ASP A 355 -2.05 -20.72 24.72
CA ASP A 355 -3.45 -20.61 24.30
C ASP A 355 -3.75 -19.25 23.67
N LYS A 356 -3.36 -18.17 24.35
CA LYS A 356 -3.54 -16.80 23.86
C LYS A 356 -2.69 -16.55 22.62
N ILE A 357 -1.43 -16.98 22.61
CA ILE A 357 -0.54 -16.79 21.47
C ILE A 357 -1.10 -17.46 20.20
N VAL A 358 -1.59 -18.69 20.32
CA VAL A 358 -2.18 -19.43 19.19
C VAL A 358 -3.49 -18.78 18.76
N ALA A 359 -4.37 -18.43 19.69
CA ALA A 359 -5.63 -17.76 19.40
C ALA A 359 -5.43 -16.42 18.69
N VAL A 360 -4.53 -15.56 19.18
CA VAL A 360 -4.22 -14.27 18.54
C VAL A 360 -3.64 -14.47 17.14
N ASN A 361 -2.74 -15.43 16.97
CA ASN A 361 -2.17 -15.72 15.66
C ASN A 361 -3.24 -16.17 14.65
N ALA A 362 -4.16 -17.05 15.06
CA ALA A 362 -5.27 -17.50 14.22
C ALA A 362 -6.25 -16.36 13.89
N LEU A 363 -6.55 -15.49 14.87
CA LEU A 363 -7.37 -14.28 14.66
C LEU A 363 -6.70 -13.29 13.71
N ASP A 364 -5.38 -13.12 13.78
CA ASP A 364 -4.62 -12.29 12.84
C ASP A 364 -4.69 -12.84 11.41
N LEU A 365 -4.58 -14.16 11.23
CA LEU A 365 -4.68 -14.81 9.92
C LEU A 365 -6.10 -14.73 9.35
N LEU A 366 -7.12 -14.86 10.20
CA LEU A 366 -8.52 -14.59 9.86
C LEU A 366 -8.69 -13.13 9.40
N TYR A 367 -8.15 -12.18 10.15
CA TYR A 367 -8.18 -10.76 9.80
C TYR A 367 -7.48 -10.49 8.46
N PHE A 368 -6.30 -11.08 8.22
CA PHE A 368 -5.57 -10.95 6.97
C PHE A 368 -6.40 -11.45 5.79
N TRP A 369 -7.02 -12.62 5.93
CA TRP A 369 -7.82 -13.23 4.88
C TRP A 369 -8.97 -12.34 4.38
N TRP A 370 -9.63 -11.63 5.29
CA TRP A 370 -10.80 -10.83 4.97
C TRP A 370 -10.52 -9.35 4.70
N TYR A 371 -9.57 -8.73 5.38
CA TYR A 371 -9.34 -7.27 5.29
C TYR A 371 -8.13 -6.88 4.44
N GLN A 372 -7.14 -7.77 4.31
CA GLN A 372 -5.87 -7.35 3.75
C GLN A 372 -5.78 -7.60 2.23
N PRO A 373 -5.34 -6.61 1.45
CA PRO A 373 -5.28 -6.72 -0.01
C PRO A 373 -4.31 -7.84 -0.41
N ARG A 374 -4.67 -8.63 -1.43
CA ARG A 374 -3.85 -9.74 -1.95
C ARG A 374 -3.53 -10.86 -0.94
N ALA A 375 -4.16 -10.88 0.24
CA ALA A 375 -3.86 -11.86 1.27
C ALA A 375 -4.09 -13.32 0.81
N LYS A 376 -5.25 -13.61 0.22
CA LYS A 376 -5.58 -14.95 -0.31
C LYS A 376 -4.58 -15.45 -1.36
N SER A 377 -4.13 -14.58 -2.26
CA SER A 377 -3.15 -14.94 -3.30
C SER A 377 -1.78 -15.25 -2.73
N VAL A 378 -1.36 -14.53 -1.69
CA VAL A 378 -0.07 -14.77 -1.03
C VAL A 378 -0.14 -16.02 -0.17
N LEU A 379 -1.21 -16.23 0.60
CA LEU A 379 -1.38 -17.45 1.38
C LEU A 379 -1.38 -18.69 0.49
N ARG A 380 -2.03 -18.65 -0.68
CA ARG A 380 -1.97 -19.73 -1.67
C ARG A 380 -0.53 -20.07 -2.07
N ARG A 381 0.31 -19.06 -2.25
CA ARG A 381 1.73 -19.26 -2.59
C ARG A 381 2.46 -19.91 -1.41
N CYS A 382 2.29 -19.40 -0.20
CA CYS A 382 2.89 -19.99 1.00
C CYS A 382 2.49 -21.46 1.18
N LEU A 383 1.21 -21.79 1.03
CA LEU A 383 0.72 -23.18 1.17
C LEU A 383 1.31 -24.13 0.13
N ARG A 384 1.61 -23.65 -1.09
CA ARG A 384 2.27 -24.44 -2.14
C ARG A 384 3.75 -24.70 -1.85
N GLU A 385 4.40 -23.78 -1.14
CA GLU A 385 5.80 -23.90 -0.73
C GLU A 385 5.97 -24.82 0.50
N MET A 386 4.89 -25.02 1.29
CA MET A 386 4.88 -25.94 2.43
C MET A 386 4.82 -27.41 2.04
N THR A 387 5.51 -28.25 2.82
CA THR A 387 5.35 -29.71 2.83
C THR A 387 3.96 -30.13 3.29
N GLN A 388 3.60 -31.41 3.10
CA GLN A 388 2.30 -31.94 3.52
C GLN A 388 2.10 -31.84 5.04
N GLU A 389 3.13 -32.17 5.83
CA GLU A 389 3.11 -32.07 7.29
C GLU A 389 3.00 -30.62 7.76
N GLU A 390 3.83 -29.72 7.23
CA GLU A 390 3.77 -28.29 7.56
C GLU A 390 2.38 -27.70 7.27
N ARG A 391 1.78 -28.11 6.14
CA ARG A 391 0.44 -27.67 5.78
C ARG A 391 -0.63 -28.22 6.70
N LYS A 392 -0.50 -29.48 7.14
CA LYS A 392 -1.40 -30.09 8.12
C LYS A 392 -1.30 -29.37 9.46
N VAL A 393 -0.09 -29.14 9.96
CA VAL A 393 0.17 -28.34 11.19
C VAL A 393 -0.44 -26.94 11.06
N PHE A 394 -0.18 -26.24 9.95
CA PHE A 394 -0.72 -24.92 9.71
C PHE A 394 -2.25 -24.92 9.74
N LEU A 395 -2.89 -25.84 9.00
CA LEU A 395 -4.35 -25.91 8.93
C LEU A 395 -4.99 -26.26 10.28
N LEU A 396 -4.48 -27.27 10.97
CA LEU A 396 -5.00 -27.67 12.28
C LEU A 396 -4.80 -26.58 13.34
N SER A 397 -3.70 -25.82 13.28
CA SER A 397 -3.49 -24.68 14.18
C SER A 397 -4.58 -23.61 14.07
N GLN A 398 -5.25 -23.49 12.92
CA GLN A 398 -6.33 -22.53 12.72
C GLN A 398 -7.67 -23.01 13.28
N TYR A 399 -7.85 -24.31 13.54
CA TYR A 399 -9.10 -24.86 14.08
C TYR A 399 -9.39 -24.46 15.52
N VAL A 400 -8.41 -23.86 16.21
CA VAL A 400 -8.64 -23.10 17.45
C VAL A 400 -9.75 -22.05 17.30
N LEU A 401 -9.98 -21.53 16.09
CA LEU A 401 -11.09 -20.61 15.81
C LEU A 401 -12.49 -21.26 15.91
N LEU A 402 -12.61 -22.59 16.00
CA LEU A 402 -13.89 -23.27 16.24
C LEU A 402 -14.34 -23.16 17.71
N GLU A 403 -13.40 -22.92 18.63
CA GLU A 403 -13.65 -22.82 20.07
C GLU A 403 -14.23 -21.45 20.42
N ALA A 404 -15.48 -21.24 20.02
CA ALA A 404 -16.18 -19.95 20.14
C ALA A 404 -16.25 -19.44 21.58
N LYS A 405 -16.35 -20.33 22.57
CA LYS A 405 -16.42 -19.95 23.98
C LYS A 405 -15.10 -19.36 24.45
N GLU A 406 -14.00 -20.07 24.21
CA GLU A 406 -12.64 -19.71 24.61
C GLU A 406 -12.20 -18.42 23.91
N ILE A 407 -12.43 -18.33 22.59
CA ILE A 407 -12.09 -17.12 21.82
C ILE A 407 -12.94 -15.92 22.25
N SER A 408 -14.24 -16.11 22.48
CA SER A 408 -15.11 -15.01 22.96
C SER A 408 -14.68 -14.53 24.35
N GLN A 409 -14.27 -15.45 25.22
CA GLN A 409 -13.73 -15.10 26.53
C GLN A 409 -12.47 -14.24 26.40
N LEU A 410 -11.55 -14.55 25.48
CA LEU A 410 -10.37 -13.71 25.24
C LEU A 410 -10.74 -12.27 24.83
N PHE A 411 -11.78 -12.09 24.01
CA PHE A 411 -12.28 -10.75 23.68
C PHE A 411 -12.84 -10.03 24.91
N LEU A 412 -13.61 -10.73 25.74
CA LEU A 412 -14.19 -10.19 26.99
C LEU A 412 -13.12 -9.84 28.04
N ASP A 413 -12.04 -10.62 28.09
CA ASP A 413 -10.89 -10.40 28.97
C ASP A 413 -10.00 -9.23 28.51
N GLY A 414 -10.36 -8.58 27.40
CA GLY A 414 -9.77 -7.32 26.97
C GLY A 414 -8.72 -7.44 25.88
N LEU A 415 -8.69 -8.54 25.11
CA LEU A 415 -7.74 -8.73 24.01
C LEU A 415 -7.67 -7.53 23.04
N VAL A 416 -8.82 -6.91 22.73
CA VAL A 416 -8.94 -5.78 21.78
C VAL A 416 -9.37 -4.48 22.48
N GLY A 417 -9.43 -4.48 23.81
CA GLY A 417 -9.86 -3.31 24.60
C GLY A 417 -11.37 -3.02 24.50
N LYS A 418 -11.74 -1.74 24.61
CA LYS A 418 -13.14 -1.30 24.81
C LYS A 418 -14.07 -1.54 23.60
N ASP A 419 -13.52 -1.60 22.40
CA ASP A 419 -14.27 -1.80 21.15
C ASP A 419 -14.36 -3.27 20.72
N PHE A 420 -14.30 -4.21 21.68
CA PHE A 420 -14.28 -5.65 21.41
C PHE A 420 -15.53 -6.16 20.67
N SER A 421 -16.68 -5.48 20.80
CA SER A 421 -17.95 -5.91 20.22
C SER A 421 -17.88 -6.09 18.70
N LYS A 422 -17.23 -5.17 17.98
CA LYS A 422 -17.05 -5.25 16.52
C LYS A 422 -16.11 -6.38 16.13
N ALA A 423 -15.03 -6.57 16.89
CA ALA A 423 -14.05 -7.62 16.63
C ALA A 423 -14.64 -9.01 16.91
N LEU A 424 -15.43 -9.13 17.97
CA LEU A 424 -16.16 -10.34 18.33
C LEU A 424 -17.20 -10.71 17.27
N ALA A 425 -18.03 -9.75 16.84
CA ALA A 425 -18.99 -9.97 15.75
C ALA A 425 -18.29 -10.43 14.47
N PHE A 426 -17.17 -9.78 14.11
CA PHE A 426 -16.36 -10.21 12.98
C PHE A 426 -15.86 -11.65 13.12
N TYR A 427 -15.36 -12.03 14.29
CA TYR A 427 -14.93 -13.40 14.54
C TYR A 427 -16.09 -14.41 14.38
N LEU A 428 -17.23 -14.14 15.01
CA LEU A 428 -18.38 -15.05 14.99
C LEU A 428 -18.95 -15.24 13.57
N ASP A 429 -19.02 -14.18 12.78
CA ASP A 429 -19.61 -14.23 11.44
C ASP A 429 -18.65 -14.83 10.39
N TYR A 430 -17.34 -14.64 10.55
CA TYR A 430 -16.36 -14.90 9.49
C TYR A 430 -15.36 -16.03 9.76
N SER A 431 -15.30 -16.58 10.99
CA SER A 431 -14.40 -17.68 11.35
C SER A 431 -14.70 -18.99 10.60
N ARG A 432 -15.96 -19.45 10.62
CA ARG A 432 -16.34 -20.70 9.92
C ARG A 432 -16.14 -20.62 8.40
N PRO A 433 -16.66 -19.58 7.70
CA PRO A 433 -16.44 -19.46 6.25
C PRO A 433 -14.96 -19.32 5.88
N TYR A 434 -14.15 -18.73 6.78
CA TYR A 434 -12.69 -18.68 6.60
C TYR A 434 -12.07 -20.07 6.64
N LEU A 435 -12.37 -20.88 7.65
CA LEU A 435 -11.81 -22.22 7.81
C LEU A 435 -12.20 -23.14 6.64
N GLU A 436 -13.45 -23.07 6.19
CA GLU A 436 -13.93 -23.84 5.03
C GLU A 436 -13.15 -23.48 3.76
N GLN A 437 -13.02 -22.18 3.46
CA GLN A 437 -12.24 -21.73 2.30
C GLN A 437 -10.75 -22.05 2.43
N LEU A 438 -10.21 -22.02 3.65
CA LEU A 438 -8.82 -22.36 3.91
C LEU A 438 -8.56 -23.85 3.66
N GLN A 439 -9.47 -24.72 4.11
CA GLN A 439 -9.40 -26.16 3.88
C GLN A 439 -9.46 -26.47 2.39
N GLU A 440 -10.40 -25.87 1.66
CA GLU A 440 -10.49 -26.01 0.21
C GLU A 440 -9.20 -25.55 -0.49
N LEU A 441 -8.64 -24.42 -0.06
CA LEU A 441 -7.39 -23.90 -0.60
C LEU A 441 -6.21 -24.85 -0.33
N ALA A 442 -6.11 -25.40 0.87
CA ALA A 442 -5.05 -26.33 1.26
C ALA A 442 -5.09 -27.63 0.46
N LEU A 443 -6.30 -28.17 0.20
CA LEU A 443 -6.53 -29.34 -0.65
C LEU A 443 -6.10 -29.07 -2.10
N ARG A 444 -6.49 -27.92 -2.67
CA ARG A 444 -6.09 -27.52 -4.03
C ARG A 444 -4.59 -27.28 -4.19
N CYS A 445 -3.86 -27.09 -3.10
CA CYS A 445 -2.41 -26.92 -3.13
C CYS A 445 -1.67 -28.24 -2.87
N ALA A 446 -2.36 -29.36 -2.63
CA ALA A 446 -1.74 -30.68 -2.51
C ALA A 446 -0.99 -31.02 -3.81
N PRO A 447 0.26 -31.51 -3.76
CA PRO A 447 0.93 -31.97 -4.96
C PRO A 447 0.08 -33.06 -5.63
N GLU A 448 -0.15 -32.93 -6.94
CA GLU A 448 -0.79 -33.96 -7.76
C GLU A 448 0.14 -35.18 -7.79
N GLY A 449 -0.03 -36.09 -6.85
CA GLY A 449 0.90 -37.18 -6.64
C GLY A 449 0.49 -38.12 -5.51
N LEU A 450 -0.78 -38.54 -5.52
CA LEU A 450 -1.33 -39.81 -5.00
C LEU A 450 -2.85 -39.67 -5.07
N GLY A 451 -3.36 -39.82 -6.29
CA GLY A 451 -4.77 -40.14 -6.51
C GLY A 451 -5.06 -41.52 -5.96
N GLY A 452 -5.27 -41.61 -4.64
CA GLY A 452 -6.17 -42.58 -4.07
C GLY A 452 -7.56 -41.98 -4.13
N THR A 453 -8.36 -42.41 -5.10
CA THR A 453 -9.80 -42.17 -5.09
C THR A 453 -10.38 -42.67 -3.76
N VAL A 454 -10.73 -41.76 -2.86
CA VAL A 454 -11.70 -42.00 -1.80
C VAL A 454 -12.57 -40.75 -1.73
N ASP A 455 -13.76 -40.88 -2.31
CA ASP A 455 -14.92 -39.99 -2.28
C ASP A 455 -14.69 -38.53 -1.89
N GLY A 456 -14.79 -37.66 -2.88
CA GLY A 456 -14.84 -36.20 -2.76
C GLY A 456 -16.09 -35.71 -2.01
N LYS A 457 -16.12 -35.92 -0.70
CA LYS A 457 -16.93 -35.13 0.22
C LYS A 457 -16.01 -34.44 1.23
N PRO A 458 -16.21 -33.13 1.48
CA PRO A 458 -15.56 -32.47 2.61
C PRO A 458 -15.91 -33.24 3.88
N ARG A 459 -14.90 -33.55 4.70
CA ARG A 459 -15.13 -34.04 6.06
C ARG A 459 -15.92 -32.93 6.76
N PRO A 460 -17.12 -33.19 7.30
CA PRO A 460 -17.82 -32.18 8.08
C PRO A 460 -16.92 -31.73 9.22
N LEU A 461 -16.95 -30.43 9.51
CA LEU A 461 -16.30 -29.88 10.71
C LEU A 461 -16.71 -30.73 11.92
N PRO A 462 -15.79 -31.08 12.82
CA PRO A 462 -16.18 -31.70 14.09
C PRO A 462 -17.23 -30.81 14.76
N GLY A 463 -18.35 -31.43 15.13
CA GLY A 463 -19.53 -30.76 15.69
C GLY A 463 -19.27 -30.18 17.07
#